data_AF-A0A447MVI9-F1
#
_entry.id   AF-A0A447MVI9-F1
#
_cell.length_a   1.000
_cell.length_b   1.000
_cell.length_c   1.000
_cell.angle_alpha   90.00
_cell.angle_beta   90.00
_cell.angle_gamma   90.00
#
_symmetry.space_group_name_H-M   'P 1'
#
loop_
_entity.id
_entity.type
_entity.pdbx_description
1 polymer ?
#
loop_
_entity_poly.entity_id
_entity_poly.type
_entity_poly.pdbx_seq_one_letter_code
_entity_poly.pdbx_strand_id
1 'polypeptide(L)'
;MMNELGYCSGIENYSRFLSGRGPGEPPPTLFDYLPADGLLVVDESHVTIPQIGGMYRGDRARKETLVEYGFRLPSALDNRPLKFEGV
;
A
#
# COMPACT_ATOMS: atom_id res chain seq x y z
N MET A 1 -11.18 -17.23 12.77
CA MET A 1 -11.63 -16.24 11.76
C MET A 1 -11.13 -16.53 10.34
N MET A 2 -9.87 -16.26 9.95
CA MET A 2 -9.43 -16.51 8.55
C MET A 2 -9.58 -17.98 8.11
N ASN A 3 -9.20 -18.95 8.95
CA ASN A 3 -9.35 -20.38 8.65
C ASN A 3 -10.82 -20.87 8.63
N GLU A 4 -11.74 -20.17 9.30
CA GLU A 4 -13.13 -20.61 9.48
C GLU A 4 -14.08 -19.91 8.51
N LEU A 5 -13.86 -18.62 8.26
CA LEU A 5 -14.73 -17.74 7.47
C LEU A 5 -14.11 -17.32 6.14
N GLY A 6 -12.81 -17.55 5.93
CA GLY A 6 -12.09 -17.05 4.77
C GLY A 6 -11.79 -15.55 4.79
N TYR A 7 -12.17 -14.83 5.86
CA TYR A 7 -11.85 -13.42 6.04
C TYR A 7 -11.69 -13.02 7.51
N CYS A 8 -11.19 -11.80 7.75
CA CYS A 8 -11.22 -11.14 9.06
C CYS A 8 -11.30 -9.61 8.91
N SER A 9 -11.62 -8.91 10.01
CA SER A 9 -11.51 -7.45 10.04
C SER A 9 -10.04 -7.03 9.97
N GLY A 10 -9.72 -6.10 9.07
CA GLY A 10 -8.35 -5.66 8.84
C GLY A 10 -7.51 -6.66 8.04
N ILE A 11 -8.15 -7.52 7.23
CA ILE A 11 -7.46 -8.55 6.42
C ILE A 11 -6.39 -7.96 5.50
N GLU A 12 -6.54 -6.71 5.08
CA GLU A 12 -5.57 -5.99 4.23
C GLU A 12 -4.21 -5.84 4.90
N ASN A 13 -4.10 -5.94 6.23
CA ASN A 13 -2.82 -5.93 6.95
C ASN A 13 -1.99 -7.21 6.71
N TYR A 14 -2.57 -8.22 6.08
CA TYR A 14 -1.91 -9.46 5.66
C TYR A 14 -1.72 -9.55 4.14
N SER A 15 -1.95 -8.44 3.40
CA SER A 15 -1.95 -8.42 1.94
C SER A 15 -0.69 -9.01 1.31
N ARG A 16 0.49 -8.77 1.89
CA ARG A 16 1.76 -9.36 1.44
C ARG A 16 1.67 -10.87 1.28
N PHE A 17 1.16 -11.56 2.29
CA PHE A 17 1.06 -13.01 2.29
C PHE A 17 -0.02 -13.49 1.32
N LEU A 18 -1.15 -12.79 1.28
CA LEU A 18 -2.28 -13.13 0.40
C LEU A 18 -1.98 -12.91 -1.09
N SER A 19 -1.06 -12.01 -1.40
CA SER A 19 -0.62 -11.71 -2.78
C SER A 19 0.69 -12.39 -3.18
N GLY A 20 1.29 -13.22 -2.31
CA GLY A 20 2.54 -13.94 -2.60
C GLY A 20 3.76 -13.04 -2.76
N ARG A 21 3.73 -11.82 -2.20
CA ARG A 21 4.81 -10.82 -2.33
C ARG A 21 5.89 -10.98 -1.26
N GLY A 22 7.11 -10.63 -1.62
CA GLY A 22 8.24 -10.54 -0.69
C GLY A 22 8.12 -9.35 0.28
N PRO A 23 8.80 -9.37 1.45
CA PRO A 23 8.90 -8.19 2.32
C PRO A 23 9.45 -6.98 1.57
N GLY A 24 8.79 -5.82 1.71
CA GLY A 24 9.19 -4.58 1.05
C GLY A 24 8.79 -4.45 -0.43
N GLU A 25 8.36 -5.53 -1.11
CA GLU A 25 7.85 -5.45 -2.48
C GLU A 25 6.62 -4.54 -2.56
N PRO A 26 6.40 -3.84 -3.69
CA PRO A 26 5.21 -3.03 -3.87
C PRO A 26 3.95 -3.93 -3.85
N PRO A 27 2.89 -3.52 -3.14
CA PRO A 27 1.62 -4.24 -3.19
C PRO A 27 0.97 -4.04 -4.57
N PRO A 28 0.05 -4.94 -4.96
CA PRO A 28 -0.78 -4.72 -6.13
C PRO A 28 -1.64 -3.45 -5.92
N THR A 29 -1.77 -2.67 -6.98
CA THR A 29 -2.56 -1.44 -7.06
C THR A 29 -3.49 -1.48 -8.26
N LEU A 30 -4.25 -0.42 -8.48
CA LEU A 30 -5.07 -0.29 -9.68
C LEU A 30 -4.25 -0.39 -10.98
N PHE A 31 -2.98 0.06 -10.98
CA PHE A 31 -2.13 0.03 -12.18
C PHE A 31 -1.88 -1.39 -12.70
N ASP A 32 -1.87 -2.41 -11.84
CA ASP A 32 -1.69 -3.81 -12.25
C ASP A 32 -2.89 -4.36 -13.05
N TYR A 33 -4.04 -3.68 -13.01
CA TYR A 33 -5.27 -4.08 -13.71
C TYR A 33 -5.49 -3.28 -15.01
N LEU A 34 -4.66 -2.28 -15.29
CA LEU A 34 -4.77 -1.45 -16.48
C LEU A 34 -3.89 -2.01 -17.61
N PRO A 35 -4.25 -1.75 -18.88
CA PRO A 35 -3.37 -2.05 -20.01
C PRO A 35 -2.02 -1.35 -19.86
N ALA A 36 -0.93 -2.02 -20.27
CA ALA A 36 0.42 -1.46 -20.19
C ALA A 36 0.60 -0.18 -21.05
N ASP A 37 -0.23 -0.02 -22.07
CA ASP A 37 -0.31 1.14 -22.98
C ASP A 37 -1.43 2.13 -22.60
N GLY A 38 -1.96 2.03 -21.38
CA GLY A 38 -2.98 2.95 -20.88
C GLY A 38 -2.50 4.41 -20.80
N LEU A 39 -3.43 5.34 -20.99
CA LEU A 39 -3.20 6.78 -20.80
C LEU A 39 -3.54 7.18 -19.36
N LEU A 40 -2.58 7.74 -18.64
CA LEU A 40 -2.80 8.39 -17.35
C LEU A 40 -2.90 9.90 -17.53
N VAL A 41 -4.05 10.48 -17.18
CA VAL A 41 -4.22 11.94 -17.09
C VAL A 41 -4.19 12.32 -15.61
N VAL A 42 -3.30 13.24 -15.26
CA VAL A 42 -3.18 13.77 -13.90
C VAL A 42 -3.72 15.19 -13.91
N ASP A 43 -4.96 15.33 -13.46
CA ASP A 43 -5.57 16.64 -13.27
C ASP A 43 -4.92 17.38 -12.10
N GLU A 44 -4.86 18.71 -12.19
CA GLU A 44 -4.19 19.60 -11.25
C GLU A 44 -2.80 19.12 -10.81
N SER A 45 -1.97 18.75 -11.79
CA SER A 45 -0.67 18.07 -11.55
C SER A 45 0.27 18.83 -10.61
N HIS A 46 0.19 20.16 -10.58
CA HIS A 46 0.95 21.01 -9.67
C HIS A 46 0.62 20.77 -8.18
N VAL A 47 -0.54 20.17 -7.87
CA VAL A 47 -0.95 19.70 -6.54
C VAL A 47 -0.84 18.17 -6.44
N THR A 48 -1.36 17.46 -7.45
CA THR A 48 -1.49 15.99 -7.42
C THR A 48 -0.14 15.27 -7.38
N ILE A 49 0.89 15.78 -8.08
CA ILE A 49 2.23 15.18 -8.06
C ILE A 49 2.90 15.30 -6.68
N PRO A 50 2.96 16.49 -6.04
CA PRO A 50 3.40 16.59 -4.65
C PRO A 50 2.62 15.69 -3.67
N GLN A 51 1.29 15.58 -3.86
CA GLN A 51 0.44 14.73 -3.02
C GLN A 51 0.85 13.26 -3.13
N ILE A 52 0.99 12.72 -4.34
CA ILE A 52 1.43 11.33 -4.57
C ILE A 52 2.82 11.10 -3.96
N GLY A 53 3.74 12.05 -4.09
CA GLY A 53 5.07 11.99 -3.47
C GLY A 53 5.05 11.89 -1.95
N GLY A 54 4.03 12.44 -1.29
CA GLY A 54 3.84 12.40 0.16
C GLY A 54 3.16 11.13 0.70
N MET A 55 2.39 10.42 -0.13
CA MET A 55 1.50 9.34 0.33
C MET A 55 2.21 8.22 1.10
N TYR A 56 3.33 7.71 0.57
CA TYR A 56 4.09 6.64 1.23
C TYR A 56 4.55 7.05 2.63
N ARG A 57 5.11 8.26 2.77
CA ARG A 57 5.66 8.73 4.05
C ARG A 57 4.55 8.94 5.09
N GLY A 58 3.43 9.54 4.68
CA GLY A 58 2.27 9.73 5.54
C GLY A 58 1.67 8.42 6.04
N ASP A 59 1.48 7.44 5.14
CA ASP A 59 0.97 6.11 5.52
C ASP A 59 1.96 5.39 6.44
N ARG A 60 3.25 5.42 6.10
CA ARG A 60 4.31 4.77 6.87
C ARG A 60 4.37 5.27 8.31
N ALA A 61 4.36 6.59 8.53
CA ALA A 61 4.42 7.18 9.86
C ALA A 61 3.27 6.69 10.76
N ARG A 62 2.04 6.68 10.23
CA ARG A 62 0.86 6.20 10.96
C ARG A 62 0.95 4.70 11.29
N LYS A 63 1.43 3.88 10.36
CA LYS A 63 1.52 2.43 10.54
C LYS A 63 2.68 2.01 11.44
N GLU A 64 3.78 2.74 11.41
CA GLU A 64 4.93 2.49 12.30
C GLU A 64 4.51 2.60 13.76
N THR A 65 3.71 3.61 14.13
CA THR A 65 3.12 3.72 15.48
C THR A 65 2.32 2.47 15.85
N LEU A 66 1.47 1.95 14.95
CA LEU A 66 0.68 0.74 15.24
C LEU A 66 1.54 -0.50 15.43
N VAL A 67 2.64 -0.61 14.69
CA VAL A 67 3.58 -1.73 14.81
C VAL A 67 4.42 -1.60 16.10
N GLU A 68 4.91 -0.40 16.41
CA GLU A 68 5.71 -0.10 17.59
C GLU A 68 4.97 -0.44 18.88
N TYR A 69 3.69 -0.07 18.98
CA TYR A 69 2.85 -0.38 20.13
C TYR A 69 2.16 -1.76 20.05
N GLY A 70 2.55 -2.62 19.11
CA GLY A 70 2.11 -4.02 19.06
C GLY A 70 0.67 -4.26 18.58
N PHE A 71 0.00 -3.26 18.02
CA PHE A 71 -1.35 -3.40 17.46
C PHE A 71 -1.36 -4.13 16.11
N ARG A 72 -0.26 -4.06 15.36
CA ARG A 72 -0.09 -4.71 14.06
C ARG A 72 1.27 -5.37 13.93
N LEU A 73 1.35 -6.43 13.13
CA LEU A 73 2.61 -7.07 12.77
C LEU A 73 3.43 -6.17 11.83
N PRO A 74 4.77 -6.33 11.78
CA PRO A 74 5.61 -5.59 10.84
C PRO A 74 5.19 -5.74 9.37
N SER A 75 4.59 -6.88 9.00
CA SER A 75 4.07 -7.13 7.64
C SER A 75 2.96 -6.16 7.21
N ALA A 76 2.27 -5.51 8.16
CA ALA A 76 1.22 -4.54 7.85
C ALA A 76 1.76 -3.28 7.14
N LEU A 77 3.08 -3.03 7.25
CA LEU A 77 3.78 -1.95 6.57
C LEU A 77 3.94 -2.20 5.06
N ASP A 78 3.80 -3.45 4.61
CA ASP A 78 3.92 -3.82 3.19
C ASP A 78 2.60 -3.60 2.43
N ASN A 79 1.48 -3.41 3.13
CA ASN A 79 0.23 -2.97 2.54
C ASN A 79 0.18 -1.43 2.42
N ARG A 80 0.85 -0.83 1.44
CA ARG A 80 1.16 0.61 1.46
C ARG A 80 0.97 1.28 0.10
N PRO A 81 0.88 2.63 0.04
CA PRO A 81 1.05 3.35 -1.21
C PRO A 81 2.39 3.01 -1.88
N LEU A 82 2.43 3.16 -3.21
CA LEU A 82 3.68 3.09 -3.96
C LEU A 82 4.58 4.26 -3.58
N LYS A 83 5.90 4.04 -3.69
CA LYS A 83 6.87 5.12 -3.58
C LYS A 83 6.91 5.84 -4.91
N PHE A 84 6.82 7.17 -4.90
CA PHE A 84 7.07 7.96 -6.08
C PHE A 84 8.59 8.09 -6.24
N GLU A 85 9.15 7.38 -7.22
CA GLU A 85 10.58 7.47 -7.56
C GLU A 85 10.75 8.60 -8.60
N GLY A 86 10.81 9.84 -8.12
CA GLY A 86 11.01 11.01 -9.00
C GLY A 86 10.64 12.36 -8.41
N VAL A 87 11.58 12.98 -7.68
CA VAL A 87 12.16 14.32 -7.91
C VAL A 87 13.60 14.22 -7.42
#